data_AF-A0AAE0RUM6-F1
#
_entry.id   AF-A0AAE0RUM6-F1
#
_cell.length_a   1.000
_cell.length_b   1.000
_cell.length_c   1.000
_cell.angle_alpha   90.00
_cell.angle_beta   90.00
_cell.angle_gamma   90.00
#
_symmetry.space_group_name_H-M   'P 1'
#
loop_
_entity.id
_entity.type
_entity.pdbx_description
1 polymer ?
#
loop_
_entity_poly.entity_id
_entity_poly.type
_entity_poly.pdbx_seq_one_letter_code
_entity_poly.pdbx_strand_id
1 'polypeptide(L)'
;MVCHGEHTYLYSQIMLNILAQEPKGGSNIRRLCQELQKCANDKGLDVTPITLALSGAAAYPRACQALSSMLSRNALNPADITILYKMYNDSQYPPPPVDLIRVPSFLDLLIDALFKPHSHLNPEHKPKYIFLLSYAASVTEVYKKGVRKSINKDELKPTQQAMEKVQVLCAENKNSSELIGHVSTLFQCVKFPVIAIGVLKWVDDTVSDASYFKLNTDHTPHHLVLLDEITTNHLLLHQKALDLLTRLFESTFEDLDVLVRLELKKTVLDRMVHLFSRGCVMPVVNYIRKCQEKQDTDISLIRHFVSEVLDVIAPPYTAEFVNVFLPLIENDDITGTLRSEDGNDPVSEFICHCKANYIMT
;
A
#
# COMPACT_ATOMS: atom_id res chain seq x y z
N MET A 1 -7.10 1.90 24.75
CA MET A 1 -6.72 2.80 25.85
C MET A 1 -6.70 4.26 25.42
N VAL A 2 -5.84 4.67 24.46
CA VAL A 2 -5.70 6.07 24.04
C VAL A 2 -7.00 6.68 23.49
N CYS A 3 -7.67 6.00 22.56
CA CYS A 3 -8.94 6.46 21.95
C CYS A 3 -10.19 6.10 22.79
N HIS A 4 -10.08 6.00 24.12
CA HIS A 4 -11.23 5.72 24.99
C HIS A 4 -11.97 7.00 25.41
N GLY A 5 -11.23 8.09 25.65
CA GLY A 5 -11.78 9.42 25.89
C GLY A 5 -11.04 10.50 25.09
N GLU A 6 -11.69 11.64 24.90
CA GLU A 6 -11.12 12.77 24.15
C GLU A 6 -9.90 13.36 24.85
N HIS A 7 -9.97 13.56 26.17
CA HIS A 7 -8.85 14.08 26.96
C HIS A 7 -7.64 13.14 26.95
N THR A 8 -7.85 11.82 27.00
CA THR A 8 -6.76 10.83 26.92
C THR A 8 -6.12 10.82 25.54
N TYR A 9 -6.92 10.99 24.49
CA TYR A 9 -6.42 11.11 23.12
C TYR A 9 -5.59 12.39 22.95
N LEU A 10 -6.13 13.54 23.38
CA LEU A 10 -5.43 14.83 23.33
C LEU A 10 -4.09 14.77 24.06
N TYR A 11 -4.10 14.30 25.31
CA TYR A 11 -2.87 14.17 26.11
C TYR A 11 -1.83 13.30 25.40
N SER A 12 -2.25 12.15 24.88
CA SER A 12 -1.35 11.23 24.17
C SER A 12 -0.79 11.86 22.89
N GLN A 13 -1.63 12.51 22.10
CA GLN A 13 -1.20 13.17 20.85
C GLN A 13 -0.24 14.34 21.11
N ILE A 14 -0.44 15.12 22.18
CA ILE A 14 0.51 16.18 22.57
C ILE A 14 1.88 15.58 22.90
N MET A 15 1.91 14.54 23.75
CA MET A 15 3.17 13.89 24.15
C MET A 15 3.89 13.31 22.94
N LEU A 16 3.18 12.60 22.06
CA LEU A 16 3.75 12.03 20.86
C LEU A 16 4.21 13.13 19.87
N ASN A 17 3.50 14.24 19.75
CA ASN A 17 3.90 15.35 18.89
C ASN A 17 5.21 16.02 19.37
N ILE A 18 5.41 16.13 20.69
CA ILE A 18 6.68 16.61 21.25
C ILE A 18 7.81 15.62 20.92
N LEU A 19 7.59 14.33 21.18
CA LEU A 19 8.57 13.27 20.88
C LEU A 19 8.88 13.15 19.38
N ALA A 20 7.92 13.46 18.50
CA ALA A 20 8.11 13.44 17.06
C ALA A 20 9.07 14.52 16.54
N GLN A 21 9.38 15.55 17.34
CA GLN A 21 10.35 16.59 16.99
C GLN A 21 11.81 16.12 17.13
N GLU A 22 12.04 14.98 17.78
CA GLU A 22 13.38 14.43 17.95
C GLU A 22 14.00 14.02 16.60
N PRO A 23 15.25 14.43 16.32
CA PRO A 23 15.90 14.16 15.04
C PRO A 23 16.18 12.68 14.82
N LYS A 24 16.33 11.90 15.90
CA LYS A 24 16.57 10.47 15.88
C LYS A 24 15.30 9.73 16.30
N GLY A 25 14.62 9.11 15.35
CA GLY A 25 13.44 8.29 15.61
C GLY A 25 12.11 9.04 15.70
N GLY A 26 12.09 10.37 15.62
CA GLY A 26 10.85 11.16 15.63
C GLY A 26 9.87 10.80 14.51
N SER A 27 10.37 10.34 13.35
CA SER A 27 9.53 9.82 12.26
C SER A 27 8.69 8.60 12.65
N ASN A 28 9.24 7.70 13.47
CA ASN A 28 8.53 6.51 13.95
C ASN A 28 7.39 6.92 14.89
N ILE A 29 7.63 7.94 15.73
CA ILE A 29 6.61 8.50 16.60
C ILE A 29 5.52 9.20 15.78
N ARG A 30 5.89 9.98 14.75
CA ARG A 30 4.92 10.60 13.83
C ARG A 30 4.05 9.54 13.15
N ARG A 31 4.63 8.40 12.74
CA ARG A 31 3.85 7.28 12.19
C ARG A 31 2.89 6.69 13.23
N LEU A 32 3.33 6.51 14.47
CA LEU A 32 2.46 6.05 15.55
C LEU A 32 1.29 7.02 15.81
N CYS A 33 1.52 8.34 15.77
CA CYS A 33 0.45 9.34 15.85
C CYS A 33 -0.61 9.14 14.77
N GLN A 34 -0.17 8.90 13.53
CA GLN A 34 -1.04 8.71 12.38
C GLN A 34 -1.86 7.42 12.48
N GLU A 35 -1.27 6.31 12.95
CA GLU A 35 -2.01 5.06 13.19
C GLU A 35 -3.05 5.22 14.33
N LEU A 36 -2.73 5.97 15.39
CA LEU A 36 -3.70 6.30 16.44
C LEU A 36 -4.83 7.18 15.91
N GLN A 37 -4.51 8.15 15.05
CA GLN A 37 -5.51 9.00 14.39
C GLN A 37 -6.43 8.16 13.49
N LYS A 38 -5.87 7.25 12.69
CA LYS A 38 -6.62 6.30 11.88
C LYS A 38 -7.56 5.44 12.74
N CYS A 39 -7.04 4.85 13.81
CA CYS A 39 -7.84 4.05 14.74
C CYS A 39 -8.98 4.85 15.41
N ALA A 40 -8.76 6.14 15.70
CA ALA A 40 -9.81 7.00 16.22
C ALA A 40 -10.89 7.31 15.17
N ASN A 41 -10.50 7.60 13.93
CA ASN A 41 -11.41 7.79 12.80
C ASN A 41 -12.23 6.52 12.51
N ASP A 42 -11.61 5.35 12.53
CA ASP A 42 -12.28 4.05 12.32
C ASP A 42 -13.35 3.76 13.41
N LYS A 43 -13.20 4.38 14.59
CA LYS A 43 -14.19 4.36 15.68
C LYS A 43 -15.25 5.45 15.60
N GLY A 44 -15.22 6.28 14.55
CA GLY A 44 -16.15 7.38 14.35
C GLY A 44 -15.89 8.61 15.24
N LEU A 45 -14.69 8.76 15.81
CA LEU A 45 -14.32 9.93 16.60
C LEU A 45 -13.77 11.03 15.69
N ASP A 46 -14.30 12.26 15.77
CA ASP A 46 -13.72 13.40 15.04
C ASP A 46 -12.49 13.95 15.79
N VAL A 47 -11.32 13.54 15.34
CA VAL A 47 -10.02 13.98 15.88
C VAL A 47 -9.37 15.08 15.04
N THR A 48 -10.09 15.62 14.05
CA THR A 48 -9.61 16.66 13.14
C THR A 48 -9.18 17.94 13.87
N PRO A 49 -9.95 18.48 14.84
CA PRO A 49 -9.57 19.72 15.52
C PRO A 49 -8.24 19.60 16.24
N ILE A 50 -8.01 18.47 16.91
CA ILE A 50 -6.77 18.17 17.64
C ILE A 50 -5.60 18.06 16.65
N THR A 51 -5.79 17.34 15.54
CA THR A 51 -4.76 17.12 14.53
C THR A 51 -4.31 18.44 13.90
N LEU A 52 -5.25 19.31 13.54
CA LEU A 52 -4.95 20.59 12.92
C LEU A 52 -4.34 21.60 13.90
N ALA A 53 -4.76 21.57 15.17
CA ALA A 53 -4.14 22.40 16.20
C ALA A 53 -2.66 22.04 16.40
N LEU A 54 -2.32 20.75 16.35
CA LEU A 54 -0.94 20.26 16.55
C LEU A 54 -0.04 20.40 15.32
N SER A 55 -0.60 20.53 14.11
CA SER A 55 0.17 20.64 12.86
C SER A 55 0.63 22.06 12.51
N GLY A 56 0.30 23.06 13.34
CA GLY A 56 0.58 24.47 13.05
C GLY A 56 -0.33 25.07 11.97
N ALA A 57 -1.40 24.36 11.57
CA ALA A 57 -2.37 24.83 10.58
C ALA A 57 -3.01 26.17 10.95
N ALA A 58 -3.12 26.47 12.25
CA ALA A 58 -3.68 27.71 12.77
C ALA A 58 -2.98 28.99 12.24
N ALA A 59 -1.70 28.89 11.84
CA ALA A 59 -0.98 30.00 11.20
C ALA A 59 -1.50 30.34 9.79
N TYR A 60 -2.29 29.45 9.18
CA TYR A 60 -2.88 29.60 7.85
C TYR A 60 -4.41 29.39 7.92
N PRO A 61 -5.19 30.36 8.45
CA PRO A 61 -6.59 30.14 8.81
C PRO A 61 -7.47 29.62 7.67
N ARG A 62 -7.27 30.12 6.44
CA ARG A 62 -8.03 29.68 5.26
C ARG A 62 -7.76 28.22 4.89
N ALA A 63 -6.49 27.81 4.92
CA ALA A 63 -6.13 26.41 4.65
C ALA A 63 -6.59 25.50 5.80
N CYS A 64 -6.45 25.94 7.05
CA CYS A 64 -6.93 25.23 8.22
C CYS A 64 -8.44 24.99 8.16
N GLN A 65 -9.22 26.00 7.79
CA GLN A 65 -10.68 25.90 7.67
C GLN A 65 -11.08 24.94 6.55
N ALA A 66 -10.46 25.05 5.38
CA ALA A 66 -10.72 24.16 4.24
C ALA A 66 -10.38 22.69 4.59
N LEU A 67 -9.24 22.45 5.23
CA LEU A 67 -8.85 21.10 5.68
C LEU A 67 -9.78 20.59 6.78
N SER A 68 -10.13 21.41 7.77
CA SER A 68 -11.03 21.01 8.86
C SER A 68 -12.40 20.59 8.32
N SER A 69 -12.96 21.37 7.39
CA SER A 69 -14.23 21.08 6.73
C SER A 69 -14.22 19.71 6.03
N MET A 70 -13.17 19.42 5.25
CA MET A 70 -13.07 18.17 4.49
C MET A 70 -12.75 16.96 5.39
N LEU A 71 -11.86 17.12 6.36
CA LEU A 71 -11.40 16.04 7.24
C LEU A 71 -12.47 15.63 8.26
N SER A 72 -13.15 16.58 8.92
CA SER A 72 -14.23 16.26 9.86
C SER A 72 -15.42 15.58 9.17
N ARG A 73 -15.64 15.85 7.88
CA ARG A 73 -16.70 15.20 7.07
C ARG A 73 -16.25 13.91 6.40
N ASN A 74 -14.96 13.60 6.46
CA ASN A 74 -14.31 12.54 5.68
C ASN A 74 -14.71 12.57 4.19
N ALA A 75 -14.78 13.78 3.60
CA ALA A 75 -15.24 13.99 2.24
C ALA A 75 -14.63 15.25 1.62
N LEU A 76 -14.18 15.14 0.37
CA LEU A 76 -13.70 16.29 -0.39
C LEU A 76 -14.87 17.10 -0.95
N ASN A 77 -14.71 18.41 -0.99
CA ASN A 77 -15.64 19.28 -1.71
C ASN A 77 -14.87 20.24 -2.64
N PRO A 78 -15.44 20.57 -3.82
CA PRO A 78 -14.70 21.37 -4.81
C PRO A 78 -14.38 22.80 -4.40
N ALA A 79 -15.17 23.39 -3.49
CA ALA A 79 -14.97 24.75 -3.01
C ALA A 79 -13.67 24.83 -2.18
N ASP A 80 -13.52 23.95 -1.18
CA ASP A 80 -12.34 23.88 -0.32
C ASP A 80 -11.10 23.44 -1.11
N ILE A 81 -11.23 22.51 -2.06
CA ILE A 81 -10.14 22.15 -2.98
C ILE A 81 -9.70 23.35 -3.82
N THR A 82 -10.64 24.17 -4.29
CA THR A 82 -10.31 25.39 -5.06
C THR A 82 -9.59 26.42 -4.19
N ILE A 83 -9.96 26.54 -2.91
CA ILE A 83 -9.26 27.42 -1.95
C ILE A 83 -7.82 26.95 -1.77
N LEU A 84 -7.61 25.66 -1.48
CA LEU A 84 -6.26 25.10 -1.31
C LEU A 84 -5.44 25.24 -2.61
N TYR A 85 -6.01 24.88 -3.75
CA TYR A 85 -5.35 25.01 -5.05
C TYR A 85 -4.85 26.43 -5.28
N LYS A 86 -5.70 27.45 -5.06
CA LYS A 86 -5.30 28.86 -5.17
C LYS A 86 -4.14 29.17 -4.24
N MET A 87 -4.18 28.75 -2.98
CA MET A 87 -3.11 29.02 -2.01
C MET A 87 -1.75 28.40 -2.38
N TYR A 88 -1.72 27.24 -3.02
CA TYR A 88 -0.47 26.55 -3.40
C TYR A 88 0.05 26.90 -4.80
N ASN A 89 -0.85 27.34 -5.69
CA ASN A 89 -0.53 27.71 -7.06
C ASN A 89 -0.30 29.22 -7.26
N ASP A 90 -0.70 30.07 -6.30
CA ASP A 90 -0.48 31.52 -6.40
C ASP A 90 1.02 31.84 -6.46
N SER A 91 1.37 32.75 -7.38
CA SER A 91 2.74 33.25 -7.56
C SER A 91 3.00 34.55 -6.79
N GLN A 92 1.95 35.22 -6.30
CA GLN A 92 2.04 36.50 -5.60
C GLN A 92 2.40 36.33 -4.12
N TYR A 93 1.93 35.24 -3.49
CA TYR A 93 2.16 34.98 -2.07
C TYR A 93 2.92 33.65 -1.89
N PRO A 94 3.79 33.56 -0.86
CA PRO A 94 4.43 32.30 -0.54
C PRO A 94 3.37 31.26 -0.13
N PRO A 95 3.40 30.05 -0.70
CA PRO A 95 2.40 29.02 -0.39
C PRO A 95 2.51 28.59 1.09
N PRO A 96 1.47 28.00 1.70
CA PRO A 96 1.61 27.37 3.01
C PRO A 96 2.68 26.25 3.00
N PRO A 97 3.19 25.83 4.17
CA PRO A 97 4.09 24.68 4.29
C PRO A 97 3.48 23.43 3.68
N VAL A 98 4.26 22.68 2.88
CA VAL A 98 3.77 21.47 2.21
C VAL A 98 3.26 20.42 3.21
N ASP A 99 3.84 20.37 4.40
CA ASP A 99 3.43 19.46 5.48
C ASP A 99 1.95 19.61 5.87
N LEU A 100 1.35 20.78 5.64
CA LEU A 100 -0.06 21.05 5.93
C LEU A 100 -1.02 20.23 5.06
N ILE A 101 -0.62 19.88 3.83
CA ILE A 101 -1.38 19.01 2.92
C ILE A 101 -0.86 17.58 2.89
N ARG A 102 0.17 17.25 3.67
CA ARG A 102 0.69 15.86 3.85
C ARG A 102 0.03 15.15 5.03
N VAL A 103 -1.27 15.37 5.19
CA VAL A 103 -2.09 14.64 6.18
C VAL A 103 -2.56 13.34 5.52
N PRO A 104 -2.25 12.14 6.07
CA PRO A 104 -2.56 10.87 5.42
C PRO A 104 -4.03 10.73 5.01
N SER A 105 -4.96 11.06 5.90
CA SER A 105 -6.40 10.99 5.60
C SER A 105 -6.81 11.95 4.47
N PHE A 106 -6.17 13.11 4.33
CA PHE A 106 -6.45 14.01 3.20
C PHE A 106 -5.90 13.44 1.89
N LEU A 107 -4.71 12.83 1.92
CA LEU A 107 -4.12 12.18 0.75
C LEU A 107 -4.95 10.95 0.32
N ASP A 108 -5.42 10.14 1.28
CA ASP A 108 -6.31 9.00 1.01
C ASP A 108 -7.60 9.47 0.33
N LEU A 109 -8.21 10.55 0.83
CA LEU A 109 -9.39 11.15 0.19
C LEU A 109 -9.12 11.63 -1.25
N LEU A 110 -7.94 12.21 -1.51
CA LEU A 110 -7.54 12.62 -2.87
C LEU A 110 -7.33 11.42 -3.78
N ILE A 111 -6.69 10.36 -3.27
CA ILE A 111 -6.45 9.12 -4.00
C ILE A 111 -7.80 8.46 -4.33
N ASP A 112 -8.69 8.31 -3.35
CA ASP A 112 -10.03 7.74 -3.54
C ASP A 112 -10.82 8.53 -4.59
N ALA A 113 -10.79 9.86 -4.51
CA ALA A 113 -11.47 10.71 -5.47
C ALA A 113 -10.93 10.52 -6.90
N LEU A 114 -9.62 10.34 -7.07
CA LEU A 114 -8.99 10.25 -8.40
C LEU A 114 -8.97 8.84 -9.00
N PHE A 115 -8.83 7.80 -8.18
CA PHE A 115 -8.51 6.44 -8.61
C PHE A 115 -9.61 5.41 -8.35
N LYS A 116 -10.61 5.72 -7.53
CA LYS A 116 -11.72 4.78 -7.32
C LYS A 116 -12.45 4.53 -8.65
N PRO A 117 -12.71 3.27 -9.04
CA PRO A 117 -13.46 2.95 -10.24
C PRO A 117 -14.82 3.66 -10.25
N HIS A 118 -15.24 4.17 -11.42
CA HIS A 118 -16.51 4.90 -11.59
C HIS A 118 -16.62 6.23 -10.80
N SER A 119 -15.52 6.75 -10.26
CA SER A 119 -15.51 8.09 -9.67
C SER A 119 -15.69 9.16 -10.76
N HIS A 120 -16.85 9.81 -10.78
CA HIS A 120 -17.12 10.90 -11.70
C HIS A 120 -16.75 12.25 -11.07
N LEU A 121 -15.49 12.64 -11.17
CA LEU A 121 -15.09 14.01 -10.85
C LEU A 121 -15.55 14.97 -11.94
N ASN A 122 -16.01 16.15 -11.51
CA ASN A 122 -16.25 17.25 -12.43
C ASN A 122 -14.94 17.59 -13.18
N PRO A 123 -14.92 17.55 -14.54
CA PRO A 123 -13.75 17.87 -15.35
C PRO A 123 -13.14 19.24 -15.06
N GLU A 124 -13.95 20.23 -14.65
CA GLU A 124 -13.48 21.57 -14.31
C GLU A 124 -12.60 21.59 -13.04
N HIS A 125 -12.86 20.68 -12.12
CA HIS A 125 -12.17 20.64 -10.82
C HIS A 125 -11.06 19.60 -10.79
N LYS A 126 -11.14 18.56 -11.61
CA LYS A 126 -10.15 17.48 -11.69
C LYS A 126 -8.69 17.94 -11.75
N PRO A 127 -8.28 18.94 -12.59
CA PRO A 127 -6.89 19.41 -12.59
C PRO A 127 -6.40 19.94 -11.24
N LYS A 128 -7.30 20.50 -10.42
CA LYS A 128 -6.98 21.03 -9.09
C LYS A 128 -6.67 19.91 -8.10
N TYR A 129 -7.40 18.79 -8.16
CA TYR A 129 -7.15 17.61 -7.32
C TYR A 129 -5.80 16.97 -7.68
N ILE A 130 -5.55 16.79 -8.98
CA ILE A 130 -4.28 16.26 -9.50
C ILE A 130 -3.12 17.16 -9.07
N PHE A 131 -3.27 18.49 -9.21
CA PHE A 131 -2.26 19.44 -8.77
C PHE A 131 -1.94 19.30 -7.28
N LEU A 132 -2.96 19.28 -6.40
CA LEU A 132 -2.75 19.20 -4.96
C LEU A 132 -2.04 17.90 -4.54
N LEU A 133 -2.47 16.76 -5.11
CA LEU A 133 -1.83 15.46 -4.83
C LEU A 133 -0.39 15.44 -5.36
N SER A 134 -0.16 15.94 -6.57
CA SER A 134 1.18 16.03 -7.17
C SER A 134 2.08 16.96 -6.38
N TYR A 135 1.55 18.09 -5.90
CA TYR A 135 2.29 19.04 -5.05
C TYR A 135 2.70 18.40 -3.73
N ALA A 136 1.76 17.75 -3.04
CA ALA A 136 2.05 17.05 -1.79
C ALA A 136 3.14 15.97 -1.97
N ALA A 137 3.15 15.28 -3.09
CA ALA A 137 4.10 14.20 -3.36
C ALA A 137 5.51 14.67 -3.80
N SER A 138 5.60 15.74 -4.59
CA SER A 138 6.84 16.10 -5.30
C SER A 138 7.58 17.32 -4.74
N VAL A 139 6.87 18.27 -4.12
CA VAL A 139 7.48 19.53 -3.67
C VAL A 139 8.30 19.30 -2.41
N THR A 140 9.52 19.85 -2.39
CA THR A 140 10.40 19.78 -1.22
C THR A 140 10.74 21.17 -0.70
N GLU A 141 10.79 21.29 0.62
CA GLU A 141 11.06 22.55 1.31
C GLU A 141 12.32 22.40 2.17
N VAL A 142 13.18 23.42 2.14
CA VAL A 142 14.38 23.46 2.99
C VAL A 142 14.17 24.45 4.12
N TYR A 143 14.21 23.97 5.36
CA TYR A 143 14.12 24.79 6.56
C TYR A 143 15.49 24.97 7.21
N LYS A 144 15.80 26.19 7.67
CA LYS A 144 16.97 26.49 8.50
C LYS A 144 16.52 27.29 9.72
N LYS A 145 16.77 26.77 10.92
CA LYS A 145 16.36 27.39 12.20
C LYS A 145 14.87 27.77 12.22
N GLY A 146 14.00 26.88 11.75
CA GLY A 146 12.54 27.10 11.70
C GLY A 146 12.04 28.03 10.58
N VAL A 147 12.93 28.60 9.76
CA VAL A 147 12.54 29.49 8.65
C VAL A 147 12.71 28.76 7.31
N ARG A 148 11.66 28.79 6.48
CA ARG A 148 11.68 28.22 5.12
C ARG A 148 12.60 29.05 4.22
N LYS A 149 13.60 28.41 3.62
CA LYS A 149 14.62 29.04 2.78
C LYS A 149 14.37 28.91 1.29
N SER A 150 13.91 27.74 0.85
CA SER A 150 13.63 27.47 -0.56
C SER A 150 12.54 26.41 -0.70
N ILE A 151 11.92 26.43 -1.88
CA ILE A 151 10.90 25.48 -2.32
C ILE A 151 11.37 24.97 -3.68
N ASN A 152 11.59 23.66 -3.80
CA ASN A 152 11.89 23.01 -5.08
C ASN A 152 10.60 22.42 -5.65
N LYS A 153 10.33 22.72 -6.93
CA LYS A 153 9.15 22.25 -7.68
C LYS A 153 9.53 21.53 -8.99
N ASP A 154 10.77 21.07 -9.13
CA ASP A 154 11.30 20.53 -10.40
C ASP A 154 10.51 19.28 -10.84
N GLU A 155 10.18 18.41 -9.89
CA GLU A 155 9.43 17.16 -10.11
C GLU A 155 7.91 17.34 -10.18
N LEU A 156 7.39 18.55 -9.94
CA LEU A 156 5.94 18.79 -9.87
C LEU A 156 5.27 18.56 -11.23
N LYS A 157 5.83 19.15 -12.29
CA LYS A 157 5.25 19.06 -13.63
C LYS A 157 5.31 17.64 -14.21
N PRO A 158 6.44 16.90 -14.13
CA PRO A 158 6.48 15.48 -14.52
C PRO A 158 5.48 14.62 -13.74
N THR A 159 5.41 14.80 -12.41
CA THR A 159 4.47 14.05 -11.55
C THR A 159 3.01 14.33 -11.95
N GLN A 160 2.66 15.60 -12.16
CA GLN A 160 1.31 15.98 -12.57
C GLN A 160 0.93 15.39 -13.94
N GLN A 161 1.83 15.45 -14.92
CA GLN A 161 1.58 14.89 -16.25
C GLN A 161 1.41 13.36 -16.22
N ALA A 162 2.22 12.67 -15.43
CA ALA A 162 2.07 11.22 -15.26
C ALA A 162 0.77 10.88 -14.54
N MET A 163 0.40 11.65 -13.50
CA MET A 163 -0.87 11.51 -12.78
C MET A 163 -2.08 11.69 -13.70
N GLU A 164 -2.09 12.74 -14.54
CA GLU A 164 -3.16 13.00 -15.51
C GLU A 164 -3.34 11.84 -16.49
N LYS A 165 -2.24 11.31 -17.04
CA LYS A 165 -2.25 10.17 -17.96
C LYS A 165 -2.86 8.92 -17.32
N VAL A 166 -2.38 8.55 -16.13
CA VAL A 166 -2.85 7.34 -15.45
C VAL A 166 -4.29 7.48 -15.00
N GLN A 167 -4.67 8.65 -14.49
CA GLN A 167 -6.04 8.87 -14.02
C GLN A 167 -7.06 8.66 -15.16
N VAL A 168 -6.76 9.13 -16.38
CA VAL A 168 -7.64 8.89 -17.54
C VAL A 168 -7.81 7.40 -17.81
N LEU A 169 -6.72 6.63 -17.76
CA LEU A 169 -6.76 5.17 -17.95
C LEU A 169 -7.59 4.46 -16.87
N CYS A 170 -7.42 4.83 -15.60
CA CYS A 170 -8.19 4.25 -14.49
C CYS A 170 -9.68 4.64 -14.54
N ALA A 171 -10.00 5.86 -15.00
CA ALA A 171 -11.37 6.36 -15.09
C ALA A 171 -12.20 5.67 -16.20
N GLU A 172 -11.55 5.25 -17.29
CA GLU A 172 -12.20 4.46 -18.34
C GLU A 172 -12.62 3.06 -17.87
N ASN A 173 -12.08 2.60 -16.72
CA ASN A 173 -12.36 1.31 -16.10
C ASN A 173 -12.34 0.13 -17.08
N LYS A 174 -11.29 0.11 -17.90
CA LYS A 174 -11.06 -0.90 -18.93
C LYS A 174 -10.99 -2.31 -18.34
N ASN A 175 -11.56 -3.27 -19.08
CA ASN A 175 -11.39 -4.70 -18.75
C ASN A 175 -9.91 -5.12 -18.89
N SER A 176 -9.56 -6.30 -18.36
CA SER A 176 -8.19 -6.85 -18.38
C SER A 176 -7.57 -6.83 -19.78
N SER A 177 -8.34 -7.20 -20.81
CA SER A 177 -7.87 -7.32 -22.18
C SER A 177 -7.60 -5.95 -22.84
N GLU A 178 -8.38 -4.92 -22.53
CA GLU A 178 -8.17 -3.56 -23.03
C GLU A 178 -7.00 -2.86 -22.31
N LEU A 179 -6.70 -3.26 -21.08
CA LEU A 179 -5.59 -2.72 -20.30
C LEU A 179 -4.23 -3.05 -20.93
N ILE A 180 -4.11 -4.17 -21.66
CA ILE A 180 -2.84 -4.66 -22.24
C ILE A 180 -2.13 -3.60 -23.09
N GLY A 181 -2.89 -2.83 -23.88
CA GLY A 181 -2.36 -1.78 -24.75
C GLY A 181 -1.75 -0.59 -24.00
N HIS A 182 -2.01 -0.49 -22.70
CA HIS A 182 -1.57 0.61 -21.84
C HIS A 182 -0.59 0.18 -20.74
N VAL A 183 -0.28 -1.12 -20.61
CA VAL A 183 0.60 -1.66 -19.57
C VAL A 183 1.98 -0.97 -19.58
N SER A 184 2.59 -0.78 -20.75
CA SER A 184 3.89 -0.11 -20.86
C SER A 184 3.86 1.33 -20.30
N THR A 185 2.81 2.08 -20.61
CA THR A 185 2.61 3.44 -20.08
C THR A 185 2.41 3.41 -18.56
N LEU A 186 1.62 2.46 -18.06
CA LEU A 186 1.40 2.28 -16.62
C LEU A 186 2.70 1.95 -15.90
N PHE A 187 3.51 1.01 -16.42
CA PHE A 187 4.81 0.65 -15.85
C PHE A 187 5.77 1.84 -15.75
N GLN A 188 5.77 2.72 -16.75
CA GLN A 188 6.56 3.95 -16.68
C GLN A 188 6.05 4.92 -15.59
N CYS A 189 4.73 5.06 -15.46
CA CYS A 189 4.13 6.01 -14.53
C CYS A 189 4.13 5.52 -13.08
N VAL A 190 4.00 4.21 -12.83
CA VAL A 190 4.05 3.67 -11.46
C VAL A 190 5.42 3.79 -10.82
N LYS A 191 6.47 4.21 -11.54
CA LYS A 191 7.75 4.59 -10.92
C LYS A 191 7.63 5.77 -9.96
N PHE A 192 6.60 6.62 -10.12
CA PHE A 192 6.29 7.67 -9.15
C PHE A 192 5.48 7.07 -7.97
N PRO A 193 5.95 7.19 -6.71
CA PRO A 193 5.29 6.54 -5.57
C PRO A 193 3.82 6.93 -5.38
N VAL A 194 3.48 8.20 -5.64
CA VAL A 194 2.10 8.70 -5.53
C VAL A 194 1.17 8.13 -6.60
N ILE A 195 1.72 7.75 -7.76
CA ILE A 195 0.97 7.08 -8.82
C ILE A 195 0.85 5.60 -8.47
N ALA A 196 1.91 4.97 -7.98
CA ALA A 196 1.89 3.58 -7.54
C ALA A 196 0.82 3.32 -6.46
N ILE A 197 0.71 4.19 -5.45
CA ILE A 197 -0.35 4.07 -4.44
C ILE A 197 -1.75 4.27 -5.03
N GLY A 198 -1.91 5.19 -5.99
CA GLY A 198 -3.18 5.39 -6.70
C GLY A 198 -3.58 4.19 -7.54
N VAL A 199 -2.65 3.64 -8.32
CA VAL A 199 -2.87 2.42 -9.12
C VAL A 199 -3.11 1.22 -8.22
N LEU A 200 -2.39 1.09 -7.10
CA LEU A 200 -2.65 0.03 -6.11
C LEU A 200 -4.08 0.11 -5.57
N LYS A 201 -4.56 1.33 -5.25
CA LYS A 201 -5.94 1.55 -4.79
C LYS A 201 -6.96 1.23 -5.88
N TRP A 202 -6.71 1.66 -7.11
CA TRP A 202 -7.56 1.32 -8.25
C TRP A 202 -7.62 -0.20 -8.48
N VAL A 203 -6.46 -0.89 -8.46
CA VAL A 203 -6.39 -2.35 -8.57
C VAL A 203 -7.18 -3.00 -7.44
N ASP A 204 -6.97 -2.60 -6.19
CA ASP A 204 -7.69 -3.11 -5.01
C ASP A 204 -9.21 -2.99 -5.19
N ASP A 205 -9.71 -1.81 -5.52
CA ASP A 205 -11.16 -1.59 -5.71
C ASP A 205 -11.72 -2.37 -6.91
N THR A 206 -10.94 -2.52 -8.00
CA THR A 206 -11.36 -3.25 -9.21
C THR A 206 -11.40 -4.76 -8.99
N VAL A 207 -10.35 -5.35 -8.39
CA VAL A 207 -10.28 -6.82 -8.19
C VAL A 207 -11.09 -7.29 -6.99
N SER A 208 -11.40 -6.40 -6.04
CA SER A 208 -12.29 -6.70 -4.92
C SER A 208 -13.77 -6.70 -5.31
N ASP A 209 -14.13 -6.26 -6.52
CA ASP A 209 -15.50 -6.36 -7.01
C ASP A 209 -15.90 -7.84 -7.20
N ALA A 210 -17.02 -8.25 -6.61
CA ALA A 210 -17.47 -9.64 -6.61
C ALA A 210 -17.74 -10.20 -8.03
N SER A 211 -17.97 -9.34 -9.01
CA SER A 211 -18.18 -9.73 -10.41
C SER A 211 -16.89 -9.80 -11.23
N TYR A 212 -15.77 -9.26 -10.72
CA TYR A 212 -14.53 -9.13 -11.47
C TYR A 212 -14.03 -10.47 -12.04
N PHE A 213 -13.82 -11.46 -11.17
CA PHE A 213 -13.34 -12.78 -11.57
C PHE A 213 -14.38 -13.65 -12.30
N LYS A 214 -15.65 -13.20 -12.34
CA LYS A 214 -16.68 -13.84 -13.17
C LYS A 214 -16.56 -13.40 -14.63
N LEU A 215 -16.23 -12.12 -14.83
CA LEU A 215 -16.14 -11.48 -16.14
C LEU A 215 -14.76 -11.63 -16.76
N ASN A 216 -13.72 -11.73 -15.93
CA ASN A 216 -12.35 -11.91 -16.38
C ASN A 216 -11.96 -13.39 -16.34
N THR A 217 -11.89 -14.02 -17.50
CA THR A 217 -11.47 -15.43 -17.67
C THR A 217 -9.98 -15.60 -17.96
N ASP A 218 -9.20 -14.52 -17.97
CA ASP A 218 -7.75 -14.59 -18.17
C ASP A 218 -7.09 -15.36 -17.02
N HIS A 219 -6.17 -16.27 -17.35
CA HIS A 219 -5.39 -17.03 -16.36
C HIS A 219 -4.57 -16.12 -15.42
N THR A 220 -4.13 -14.96 -15.90
CA THR A 220 -3.41 -13.96 -15.10
C THR A 220 -3.99 -12.57 -15.38
N PRO A 221 -4.86 -12.07 -14.50
CA PRO A 221 -5.40 -10.72 -14.63
C PRO A 221 -4.28 -9.67 -14.68
N HIS A 222 -4.28 -8.80 -15.70
CA HIS A 222 -3.26 -7.76 -15.86
C HIS A 222 -3.19 -6.78 -14.67
N HIS A 223 -4.28 -6.66 -13.92
CA HIS A 223 -4.34 -5.88 -12.68
C HIS A 223 -3.41 -6.45 -11.60
N LEU A 224 -3.27 -7.77 -11.50
CA LEU A 224 -2.33 -8.41 -10.58
C LEU A 224 -0.88 -8.30 -11.07
N VAL A 225 -0.65 -8.23 -12.39
CA VAL A 225 0.70 -7.97 -12.94
C VAL A 225 1.17 -6.54 -12.60
N LEU A 226 0.26 -5.57 -12.56
CA LEU A 226 0.59 -4.21 -12.09
C LEU A 226 1.05 -4.22 -10.62
N LEU A 227 0.54 -5.13 -9.80
CA LEU A 227 1.00 -5.30 -8.42
C LEU A 227 2.47 -5.72 -8.36
N ASP A 228 2.89 -6.59 -9.26
CA ASP A 228 4.29 -7.05 -9.34
C ASP A 228 5.22 -5.89 -9.72
N GLU A 229 4.81 -5.04 -10.67
CA GLU A 229 5.59 -3.85 -11.03
C GLU A 229 5.64 -2.84 -9.87
N ILE A 230 4.51 -2.61 -9.17
CA ILE A 230 4.47 -1.70 -8.01
C ILE A 230 5.41 -2.20 -6.90
N THR A 231 5.35 -3.48 -6.57
CA THR A 231 6.17 -4.06 -5.49
C THR A 231 7.65 -4.16 -5.88
N THR A 232 7.97 -4.26 -7.16
CA THR A 232 9.35 -4.17 -7.66
C THR A 232 9.94 -2.77 -7.44
N ASN A 233 9.15 -1.73 -7.64
CA ASN A 233 9.63 -0.34 -7.55
C ASN A 233 9.52 0.27 -6.13
N HIS A 234 8.60 -0.21 -5.28
CA HIS A 234 8.23 0.49 -4.04
C HIS A 234 8.15 -0.41 -2.80
N LEU A 235 9.23 -0.46 -2.02
CA LEU A 235 9.32 -1.20 -0.76
C LEU A 235 8.23 -0.80 0.26
N LEU A 236 7.88 0.48 0.34
CA LEU A 236 6.89 0.99 1.31
C LEU A 236 5.44 0.58 1.00
N LEU A 237 5.19 0.02 -0.20
CA LEU A 237 3.87 -0.47 -0.60
C LEU A 237 3.71 -1.98 -0.43
N HIS A 238 4.78 -2.69 -0.04
CA HIS A 238 4.77 -4.14 0.14
C HIS A 238 3.68 -4.63 1.08
N GLN A 239 3.54 -4.02 2.26
CA GLN A 239 2.51 -4.44 3.21
C GLN A 239 1.09 -4.24 2.66
N LYS A 240 0.83 -3.12 1.98
CA LYS A 240 -0.49 -2.87 1.36
C LYS A 240 -0.78 -3.88 0.24
N ALA A 241 0.23 -4.25 -0.54
CA ALA A 241 0.10 -5.29 -1.56
C ALA A 241 -0.19 -6.66 -0.92
N LEU A 242 0.51 -7.01 0.16
CA LEU A 242 0.27 -8.25 0.91
C LEU A 242 -1.14 -8.28 1.50
N ASP A 243 -1.63 -7.18 2.07
CA ASP A 243 -2.98 -7.08 2.64
C ASP A 243 -4.05 -7.33 1.56
N LEU A 244 -3.84 -6.83 0.34
CA LEU A 244 -4.71 -7.12 -0.81
C LEU A 244 -4.65 -8.60 -1.20
N LEU A 245 -3.44 -9.14 -1.40
CA LEU A 245 -3.26 -10.55 -1.78
C LEU A 245 -3.84 -11.51 -0.74
N THR A 246 -3.70 -11.18 0.55
CA THR A 246 -4.28 -11.92 1.67
C THR A 246 -5.79 -11.95 1.58
N ARG A 247 -6.44 -10.78 1.40
CA ARG A 247 -7.91 -10.71 1.24
C ARG A 247 -8.39 -11.51 0.03
N LEU A 248 -7.69 -11.43 -1.09
CA LEU A 248 -8.01 -12.21 -2.29
C LEU A 248 -7.84 -13.71 -2.04
N PHE A 249 -6.80 -14.14 -1.33
CA PHE A 249 -6.55 -15.54 -1.03
C PHE A 249 -7.59 -16.14 -0.06
N GLU A 250 -8.00 -15.36 0.95
CA GLU A 250 -9.00 -15.75 1.95
C GLU A 250 -10.44 -15.69 1.39
N SER A 251 -10.66 -15.05 0.23
CA SER A 251 -11.97 -14.97 -0.40
C SER A 251 -12.46 -16.33 -0.90
N THR A 252 -13.77 -16.60 -0.76
CA THR A 252 -14.39 -17.90 -1.08
C THR A 252 -14.69 -18.09 -2.57
N PHE A 253 -15.01 -16.98 -3.26
CA PHE A 253 -15.40 -16.93 -4.67
C PHE A 253 -16.47 -17.98 -5.05
N GLU A 254 -17.51 -18.15 -4.23
CA GLU A 254 -18.50 -19.25 -4.32
C GLU A 254 -19.14 -19.46 -5.71
N ASP A 255 -19.23 -18.40 -6.50
CA ASP A 255 -19.80 -18.42 -7.85
C ASP A 255 -18.85 -18.97 -8.93
N LEU A 256 -17.58 -19.21 -8.61
CA LEU A 256 -16.58 -19.75 -9.54
C LEU A 256 -16.46 -21.27 -9.39
N ASP A 257 -16.22 -21.94 -10.52
CA ASP A 257 -15.92 -23.37 -10.53
C ASP A 257 -14.73 -23.71 -9.62
N VAL A 258 -14.76 -24.91 -9.03
CA VAL A 258 -13.73 -25.37 -8.07
C VAL A 258 -12.33 -25.29 -8.68
N LEU A 259 -12.16 -25.69 -9.94
CA LEU A 259 -10.85 -25.68 -10.60
C LEU A 259 -10.38 -24.26 -10.86
N VAL A 260 -11.28 -23.37 -11.30
CA VAL A 260 -10.98 -21.94 -11.53
C VAL A 260 -10.56 -21.26 -10.22
N ARG A 261 -11.24 -21.57 -9.11
CA ARG A 261 -10.86 -21.06 -7.78
C ARG A 261 -9.47 -21.50 -7.36
N LEU A 262 -9.14 -22.77 -7.58
CA LEU A 262 -7.83 -23.31 -7.23
C LEU A 262 -6.72 -22.61 -8.04
N GLU A 263 -6.90 -22.46 -9.34
CA GLU A 263 -5.95 -21.77 -10.21
C GLU A 263 -5.83 -20.28 -9.86
N LEU A 264 -6.93 -19.60 -9.53
CA LEU A 264 -6.89 -18.22 -9.05
C LEU A 264 -6.05 -18.09 -7.76
N LYS A 265 -6.23 -19.03 -6.81
CA LYS A 265 -5.45 -19.03 -5.57
C LYS A 265 -3.96 -19.28 -5.81
N LYS A 266 -3.60 -20.14 -6.77
CA LYS A 266 -2.20 -20.29 -7.22
C LYS A 266 -1.66 -19.00 -7.81
N THR A 267 -2.42 -18.37 -8.72
CA THR A 267 -2.03 -17.07 -9.30
C THR A 267 -1.79 -16.01 -8.23
N VAL A 268 -2.60 -15.97 -7.17
CA VAL A 268 -2.40 -15.06 -6.03
C VAL A 268 -1.14 -15.42 -5.24
N LEU A 269 -0.88 -16.71 -5.00
CA LEU A 269 0.35 -17.17 -4.36
C LEU A 269 1.59 -16.82 -5.18
N ASP A 270 1.55 -16.92 -6.50
CA ASP A 270 2.68 -16.51 -7.36
C ASP A 270 3.01 -15.02 -7.19
N ARG A 271 2.00 -14.16 -6.99
CA ARG A 271 2.23 -12.74 -6.65
C ARG A 271 2.84 -12.58 -5.26
N MET A 272 2.45 -13.43 -4.30
CA MET A 272 3.08 -13.46 -2.97
C MET A 272 4.55 -13.93 -3.05
N VAL A 273 4.87 -14.90 -3.91
CA VAL A 273 6.26 -15.35 -4.18
C VAL A 273 7.06 -14.24 -4.85
N HIS A 274 6.47 -13.51 -5.80
CA HIS A 274 7.12 -12.33 -6.37
C HIS A 274 7.40 -11.27 -5.30
N LEU A 275 6.42 -10.93 -4.46
CA LEU A 275 6.58 -9.99 -3.36
C LEU A 275 7.65 -10.44 -2.34
N PHE A 276 7.69 -11.76 -2.05
CA PHE A 276 8.75 -12.39 -1.27
C PHE A 276 10.13 -12.16 -1.91
N SER A 277 10.26 -12.37 -3.24
CA SER A 277 11.51 -12.16 -3.97
C SER A 277 11.99 -10.70 -3.99
N ARG A 278 11.09 -9.74 -3.76
CA ARG A 278 11.39 -8.31 -3.67
C ARG A 278 11.80 -7.86 -2.25
N GLY A 279 11.86 -8.78 -1.28
CA GLY A 279 12.34 -8.52 0.08
C GLY A 279 11.26 -8.50 1.17
N CYS A 280 9.97 -8.69 0.83
CA CYS A 280 8.90 -8.83 1.82
C CYS A 280 8.79 -10.28 2.33
N VAL A 281 9.91 -10.86 2.74
CA VAL A 281 10.06 -12.28 3.06
C VAL A 281 9.24 -12.66 4.28
N MET A 282 9.55 -12.07 5.44
CA MET A 282 8.97 -12.50 6.72
C MET A 282 7.45 -12.31 6.80
N PRO A 283 6.86 -11.18 6.36
CA PRO A 283 5.40 -11.03 6.38
C PRO A 283 4.68 -12.10 5.55
N VAL A 284 5.19 -12.42 4.36
CA VAL A 284 4.61 -13.44 3.47
C VAL A 284 4.70 -14.83 4.10
N VAL A 285 5.88 -15.26 4.54
CA VAL A 285 6.06 -16.61 5.10
C VAL A 285 5.28 -16.79 6.40
N ASN A 286 5.23 -15.77 7.26
CA ASN A 286 4.44 -15.82 8.49
C ASN A 286 2.93 -15.96 8.19
N TYR A 287 2.43 -15.32 7.14
CA TYR A 287 1.05 -15.49 6.70
C TYR A 287 0.78 -16.93 6.25
N ILE A 288 1.61 -17.49 5.38
CA ILE A 288 1.44 -18.89 4.91
C ILE A 288 1.54 -19.89 6.05
N ARG A 289 2.48 -19.68 7.00
CA ARG A 289 2.58 -20.48 8.22
C ARG A 289 1.30 -20.40 9.05
N LYS A 290 0.71 -19.21 9.20
CA LYS A 290 -0.56 -19.04 9.92
C LYS A 290 -1.71 -19.78 9.23
N CYS A 291 -1.77 -19.80 7.90
CA CYS A 291 -2.75 -20.60 7.15
C CYS A 291 -2.57 -22.11 7.41
N GLN A 292 -1.32 -22.57 7.44
CA GLN A 292 -0.99 -23.96 7.78
C GLN A 292 -1.41 -24.33 9.21
N GLU A 293 -1.11 -23.48 10.20
CA GLU A 293 -1.45 -23.70 11.61
C GLU A 293 -2.97 -23.71 11.85
N LYS A 294 -3.72 -22.89 11.12
CA LYS A 294 -5.19 -22.87 11.18
C LYS A 294 -5.87 -24.06 10.50
N GLN A 295 -5.18 -24.74 9.59
CA GLN A 295 -5.72 -25.84 8.78
C GLN A 295 -6.98 -25.46 7.97
N ASP A 296 -7.12 -24.19 7.58
CA ASP A 296 -8.24 -23.67 6.79
C ASP A 296 -7.94 -23.56 5.29
N THR A 297 -6.71 -23.92 4.90
CA THR A 297 -6.19 -23.80 3.54
C THR A 297 -5.78 -25.17 3.00
N ASP A 298 -6.10 -25.43 1.73
CA ASP A 298 -5.73 -26.67 1.04
C ASP A 298 -4.20 -26.87 1.04
N ILE A 299 -3.76 -28.05 1.48
CA ILE A 299 -2.34 -28.42 1.57
C ILE A 299 -1.64 -28.31 0.20
N SER A 300 -2.35 -28.56 -0.91
CA SER A 300 -1.81 -28.42 -2.26
C SER A 300 -1.41 -26.99 -2.61
N LEU A 301 -2.10 -25.98 -2.07
CA LEU A 301 -1.76 -24.57 -2.25
C LEU A 301 -0.50 -24.20 -1.43
N ILE A 302 -0.39 -24.71 -0.21
CA ILE A 302 0.80 -24.51 0.62
C ILE A 302 2.01 -25.19 -0.02
N ARG A 303 1.82 -26.41 -0.55
CA ARG A 303 2.84 -27.12 -1.34
C ARG A 303 3.28 -26.32 -2.56
N HIS A 304 2.33 -25.77 -3.33
CA HIS A 304 2.64 -24.90 -4.48
C HIS A 304 3.53 -23.73 -4.08
N PHE A 305 3.16 -22.99 -3.03
CA PHE A 305 3.98 -21.89 -2.51
C PHE A 305 5.38 -22.34 -2.11
N VAL A 306 5.50 -23.46 -1.39
CA VAL A 306 6.78 -24.00 -0.95
C VAL A 306 7.67 -24.36 -2.14
N SER A 307 7.13 -25.05 -3.16
CA SER A 307 7.86 -25.38 -4.38
C SER A 307 8.40 -24.13 -5.07
N GLU A 308 7.54 -23.15 -5.33
CA GLU A 308 7.94 -21.91 -6.02
C GLU A 308 8.98 -21.12 -5.23
N VAL A 309 8.90 -21.10 -3.89
CA VAL A 309 9.91 -20.45 -3.05
C VAL A 309 11.25 -21.17 -3.13
N LEU A 310 11.25 -22.51 -3.05
CA LEU A 310 12.49 -23.30 -3.12
C LEU A 310 13.21 -23.12 -4.46
N ASP A 311 12.46 -22.93 -5.55
CA ASP A 311 13.03 -22.71 -6.89
C ASP A 311 13.73 -21.35 -7.06
N VAL A 312 13.45 -20.36 -6.19
CA VAL A 312 13.98 -19.00 -6.31
C VAL A 312 14.93 -18.57 -5.19
N ILE A 313 15.15 -19.42 -4.17
CA ILE A 313 16.06 -19.12 -3.05
C ILE A 313 17.36 -19.92 -3.13
N ALA A 314 18.42 -19.38 -2.52
CA ALA A 314 19.67 -20.07 -2.34
C ALA A 314 20.34 -19.64 -1.03
N PRO A 315 21.27 -20.44 -0.47
CA PRO A 315 22.06 -20.05 0.70
C PRO A 315 22.93 -18.80 0.45
N PRO A 316 23.35 -18.06 1.49
CA PRO A 316 23.08 -18.31 2.91
C PRO A 316 21.68 -17.83 3.33
N TYR A 317 20.96 -18.66 4.09
CA TYR A 317 19.68 -18.29 4.68
C TYR A 317 19.89 -17.53 5.99
N THR A 318 18.90 -16.76 6.45
CA THR A 318 18.93 -16.15 7.79
C THR A 318 18.25 -17.07 8.81
N ALA A 319 18.70 -17.03 10.08
CA ALA A 319 18.08 -17.81 11.15
C ALA A 319 16.59 -17.51 11.32
N GLU A 320 16.19 -16.24 11.15
CA GLU A 320 14.79 -15.82 11.24
C GLU A 320 13.92 -16.50 10.17
N PHE A 321 14.40 -16.52 8.91
CA PHE A 321 13.71 -17.21 7.82
C PHE A 321 13.63 -18.72 8.06
N VAL A 322 14.75 -19.36 8.43
CA VAL A 322 14.81 -20.80 8.71
C VAL A 322 13.82 -21.19 9.81
N ASN A 323 13.73 -20.43 10.91
CA ASN A 323 12.82 -20.69 12.02
C ASN A 323 11.33 -20.68 11.63
N VAL A 324 10.96 -19.97 10.57
CA VAL A 324 9.57 -19.88 10.09
C VAL A 324 9.31 -20.84 8.94
N PHE A 325 10.27 -21.01 8.03
CA PHE A 325 10.09 -21.79 6.82
C PHE A 325 10.34 -23.29 7.04
N LEU A 326 11.32 -23.66 7.87
CA LEU A 326 11.66 -25.08 8.11
C LEU A 326 10.46 -25.92 8.59
N PRO A 327 9.59 -25.46 9.52
CA PRO A 327 8.40 -26.22 9.91
C PRO A 327 7.43 -26.53 8.76
N LEU A 328 7.35 -25.66 7.74
CA LEU A 328 6.55 -25.93 6.54
C LEU A 328 7.19 -27.02 5.67
N ILE A 329 8.52 -27.04 5.63
CA ILE A 329 9.32 -27.97 4.84
C ILE A 329 9.36 -29.37 5.48
N GLU A 330 9.45 -29.45 6.80
CA GLU A 330 9.46 -30.72 7.55
C GLU A 330 8.09 -31.41 7.59
N ASN A 331 7.01 -30.69 7.26
CA ASN A 331 5.69 -31.26 7.18
C ASN A 331 5.55 -32.17 5.94
N ASP A 332 5.47 -33.48 6.17
CA ASP A 332 5.40 -34.49 5.11
C ASP A 332 4.11 -34.40 4.26
N ASP A 333 3.00 -33.87 4.78
CA ASP A 333 1.79 -33.65 3.97
C ASP A 333 2.02 -32.58 2.89
N ILE A 334 2.90 -31.61 3.18
CA ILE A 334 3.26 -30.53 2.27
C ILE A 334 4.34 -31.01 1.31
N THR A 335 5.49 -31.48 1.80
CA THR A 335 6.67 -31.72 0.95
C THR A 335 6.95 -33.19 0.63
N GLY A 336 6.20 -34.14 1.17
CA GLY A 336 6.47 -35.57 1.00
C GLY A 336 6.50 -36.02 -0.46
N THR A 337 5.65 -35.45 -1.31
CA THR A 337 5.62 -35.74 -2.76
C THR A 337 6.69 -35.00 -3.57
N LEU A 338 7.39 -34.04 -2.96
CA LEU A 338 8.45 -33.25 -3.61
C LEU A 338 9.84 -33.87 -3.41
N ARG A 339 9.97 -34.79 -2.44
CA ARG A 339 11.25 -35.45 -2.14
C ARG A 339 11.55 -36.53 -3.16
N SER A 340 12.79 -36.53 -3.65
CA SER A 340 13.31 -37.55 -4.55
C SER A 340 13.94 -38.70 -3.75
N GLU A 341 13.88 -39.93 -4.26
CA GLU A 341 14.54 -41.08 -3.61
C GLU A 341 16.08 -40.92 -3.56
N ASP A 342 16.63 -40.17 -4.52
CA ASP A 342 18.07 -39.90 -4.63
C ASP A 342 18.56 -38.75 -3.72
N GLY A 343 17.64 -38.02 -3.06
CA GLY A 343 17.95 -36.94 -2.13
C GLY A 343 18.54 -35.65 -2.75
N ASN A 344 18.55 -35.55 -4.08
CA ASN A 344 19.03 -34.39 -4.85
C ASN A 344 17.88 -33.43 -5.21
N ASP A 345 16.87 -33.32 -4.36
CA ASP A 345 15.75 -32.40 -4.54
C ASP A 345 15.91 -31.14 -3.66
N PRO A 346 15.28 -30.01 -4.05
CA PRO A 346 15.42 -28.74 -3.32
C PRO A 346 14.99 -28.81 -1.84
N VAL A 347 14.04 -29.68 -1.49
CA VAL A 347 13.58 -29.88 -0.11
C VAL A 347 14.69 -30.52 0.72
N SER A 348 15.26 -31.63 0.23
CA SER A 348 16.35 -32.35 0.88
C SER A 348 17.61 -31.48 1.03
N GLU A 349 17.96 -30.70 0.00
CA GLU A 349 19.07 -29.74 0.04
C GLU A 349 18.87 -28.66 1.11
N PHE A 350 17.66 -28.07 1.18
CA PHE A 350 17.33 -27.07 2.19
C PHE A 350 17.44 -27.63 3.62
N ILE A 351 16.87 -28.82 3.88
CA ILE A 351 16.94 -29.48 5.19
C ILE A 351 18.39 -29.78 5.56
N CYS A 352 19.18 -30.31 4.62
CA CYS A 352 20.60 -30.62 4.84
C CYS A 352 21.38 -29.36 5.23
N HIS A 353 21.17 -28.25 4.50
CA HIS A 353 21.78 -26.97 4.82
C HIS A 353 21.37 -26.45 6.21
N CYS A 354 20.08 -26.56 6.57
CA CYS A 354 19.59 -26.13 7.88
C CYS A 354 20.20 -26.94 9.02
N LYS A 355 20.31 -28.25 8.86
CA LYS A 355 20.97 -29.14 9.83
C LYS A 355 22.45 -28.83 10.00
N ALA A 356 23.16 -28.52 8.90
CA ALA A 356 24.58 -28.22 8.98
C ALA A 356 24.89 -26.87 9.66
N ASN A 357 23.99 -25.89 9.57
CA ASN A 357 24.29 -24.49 9.93
C ASN A 357 23.47 -23.92 11.10
N TYR A 358 22.30 -24.49 11.41
CA TYR A 358 21.36 -23.90 12.38
C TYR A 358 20.93 -24.86 13.48
N ILE A 359 20.77 -26.14 13.16
CA ILE A 359 20.43 -27.18 14.14
C ILE A 359 21.73 -27.81 14.59
N MET A 360 22.32 -27.30 15.68
CA MET A 360 23.42 -28.02 16.35
C MET A 360 22.96 -29.44 16.69
N THR A 361 23.85 -30.39 16.46
CA THR A 361 23.70 -31.82 16.76
C THR A 361 23.42 -32.08 18.24
#